data_AF-A0A967I7K9-F1
#
_entry.id   AF-A0A967I7K9-F1
#
_cell.length_a   1.000
_cell.length_b   1.000
_cell.length_c   1.000
_cell.angle_alpha   90.00
_cell.angle_beta   90.00
_cell.angle_gamma   90.00
#
_symmetry.space_group_name_H-M   'P 1'
#
loop_
_entity.id
_entity.type
_entity.pdbx_description
1 polymer ?
#
loop_
_entity_poly.entity_id
_entity_poly.type
_entity_poly.pdbx_seq_one_letter_code
_entity_poly.pdbx_strand_id
1 'polypeptide(L)' 'DTEGAQDWYIAVGEVHGNRVIFPELLQISGGVFGPDFDPEQVTETVVGSATFIWAGCDAGTMKWQIGSQRGRMNLRRL' A
#
# COMPACT_ATOMS: atom_id res chain seq x y z
N ASP A 1 -11.99 3.43 -6.80
CA ASP A 1 -13.36 3.00 -7.17
C ASP A 1 -13.29 1.58 -7.74
N THR A 2 -14.42 0.94 -8.02
CA THR A 2 -14.44 -0.36 -8.74
C THR A 2 -14.45 -0.19 -10.26
N GLU A 3 -14.20 1.03 -10.75
CA GLU A 3 -14.29 1.40 -12.17
C GLU A 3 -12.94 1.25 -12.89
N GLY A 4 -11.92 0.77 -12.17
CA GLY A 4 -10.58 0.53 -12.70
C GLY A 4 -9.70 1.77 -12.71
N ALA A 5 -10.09 2.84 -11.99
CA ALA A 5 -9.19 3.95 -11.74
C ALA A 5 -8.01 3.49 -10.88
N GLN A 6 -6.87 4.14 -11.07
CA GLN A 6 -5.70 3.88 -10.26
C GLN A 6 -5.96 4.32 -8.81
N ASP A 7 -5.60 3.46 -7.86
CA ASP A 7 -5.64 3.76 -6.43
C ASP A 7 -4.23 3.60 -5.84
N TRP A 8 -3.89 4.47 -4.89
CA TRP A 8 -2.56 4.55 -4.30
C TRP A 8 -2.66 4.37 -2.78
N TYR A 9 -1.82 3.48 -2.26
CA TYR A 9 -1.74 3.19 -0.83
C TYR A 9 -0.33 3.41 -0.32
N ILE A 10 -0.22 3.96 0.89
CA ILE A 10 1.03 4.18 1.60
C ILE A 10 1.02 3.31 2.86
N ALA A 11 2.17 2.75 3.22
CA ALA A 11 2.27 1.92 4.42
C ALA A 11 3.68 1.95 5.00
N VAL A 12 3.74 1.85 6.33
CA VAL A 12 4.95 1.48 7.05
C VAL A 12 4.80 0.02 7.45
N GLY A 13 5.85 -0.77 7.23
CA GLY A 13 5.83 -2.20 7.50
C GLY A 13 7.10 -2.67 8.19
N GLU A 14 7.03 -3.89 8.73
CA GLU A 14 8.14 -4.53 9.43
C GLU A 14 8.78 -5.63 8.58
N VAL A 15 10.10 -5.72 8.66
CA VAL A 15 10.86 -6.76 7.95
C VAL A 15 11.10 -7.95 8.86
N HIS A 16 10.63 -9.12 8.43
CA HIS A 16 10.75 -10.40 9.13
C HIS A 16 11.33 -11.46 8.18
N GLY A 17 12.66 -11.60 8.18
CA GLY A 17 13.36 -12.50 7.27
C GLY A 17 13.13 -12.10 5.80
N ASN A 18 12.51 -12.97 5.00
CA ASN A 18 12.18 -12.69 3.61
C ASN A 18 10.81 -12.03 3.42
N ARG A 19 10.17 -11.57 4.49
CA ARG A 19 8.84 -10.94 4.45
C ARG A 19 8.90 -9.49 4.85
N VAL A 20 8.07 -8.67 4.21
CA VAL A 20 7.72 -7.33 4.70
C VAL A 20 6.23 -7.34 4.99
N ILE A 21 5.86 -7.03 6.23
CA ILE A 21 4.48 -7.09 6.72
C ILE A 21 3.96 -5.66 6.89
N PHE A 22 2.91 -5.33 6.15
CA PHE A 22 2.20 -4.05 6.24
C PHE A 22 0.85 -4.30 6.92
N PRO A 23 0.75 -4.13 8.25
CA PRO A 23 -0.50 -4.37 8.97
C PRO A 23 -1.59 -3.37 8.56
N GLU A 24 -1.19 -2.16 8.16
CA GLU A 24 -2.08 -1.08 7.74
C GLU A 24 -1.63 -0.53 6.39
N LEU A 25 -2.55 -0.51 5.43
CA LEU A 25 -2.45 0.28 4.21
C LEU A 25 -3.31 1.54 4.38
N LEU A 26 -2.70 2.70 4.16
CA LEU A 26 -3.34 4.00 4.24
C LEU A 26 -3.71 4.50 2.85
N GLN A 27 -4.95 4.95 2.70
CA GLN A 27 -5.36 5.81 1.60
C GLN A 27 -5.37 7.26 2.10
N ILE A 28 -4.69 8.14 1.37
CA ILE A 28 -4.54 9.55 1.73
C ILE A 28 -5.38 10.40 0.79
N SER A 29 -6.13 11.36 1.34
CA SER A 29 -6.98 12.27 0.56
C SER A 29 -7.01 13.68 1.15
N GLY A 30 -7.58 14.64 0.42
CA GLY A 30 -7.83 16.01 0.87
C GLY A 30 -6.65 16.99 0.70
N GLY A 31 -5.40 16.50 0.74
CA GLY A 31 -4.22 17.36 0.54
C GLY A 31 -4.07 17.89 -0.89
N VAL A 32 -3.49 19.09 -1.01
CA VAL A 32 -3.06 19.71 -2.28
C VAL A 32 -1.56 19.94 -2.30
N PHE A 33 -0.97 20.04 -3.49
CA PHE A 33 0.46 20.36 -3.63
C PHE A 33 0.68 21.87 -3.72
N GLY A 34 1.70 22.38 -3.02
CA GLY A 34 2.19 23.76 -3.15
C GLY A 34 1.85 24.66 -1.96
N PRO A 35 1.83 25.99 -2.16
CA PRO A 35 1.67 26.98 -1.08
C PRO A 35 0.37 26.85 -0.27
N ASP A 36 -0.67 26.26 -0.87
CA ASP A 36 -1.97 26.05 -0.23
C ASP A 36 -2.05 24.74 0.57
N PHE A 37 -0.94 24.01 0.72
CA PHE A 37 -0.90 22.81 1.54
C PHE A 37 -1.25 23.13 2.99
N ASP A 38 -2.29 22.46 3.48
CA ASP A 38 -2.74 22.51 4.86
C ASP A 38 -2.80 21.08 5.42
N PRO A 39 -1.97 20.72 6.42
CA PRO A 39 -1.96 19.37 6.98
C PRO A 39 -3.28 18.99 7.66
N GLU A 40 -4.09 19.96 8.14
CA GLU A 40 -5.38 19.66 8.77
C GLU A 40 -6.43 19.16 7.76
N GLN A 41 -6.19 19.36 6.46
CA GLN A 41 -7.04 18.88 5.37
C GLN A 41 -6.66 17.48 4.89
N VAL A 42 -5.55 16.91 5.40
CA VAL A 42 -5.12 15.56 5.04
C VAL A 42 -5.88 14.53 5.87
N THR A 43 -6.57 13.63 5.19
CA THR A 43 -7.23 12.49 5.83
C THR A 43 -6.50 11.20 5.49
N GLU A 44 -6.10 10.46 6.52
CA GLU A 44 -5.52 9.12 6.40
C GLU A 44 -6.56 8.07 6.79
N THR A 45 -6.86 7.13 5.88
CA THR A 45 -7.81 6.06 6.15
C THR A 45 -7.12 4.70 6.04
N VAL A 46 -7.20 3.90 7.10
CA VAL A 46 -6.77 2.49 7.05
C VAL A 46 -7.78 1.71 6.22
N VAL A 47 -7.32 1.16 5.10
CA VAL A 47 -8.19 0.46 4.13
C VAL A 47 -7.87 -1.03 4.00
N GLY A 48 -6.75 -1.50 4.56
CA GLY A 48 -6.31 -2.85 4.33
C GLY A 48 -4.97 -3.22 4.94
N SER A 49 -4.40 -4.33 4.44
CA SER A 49 -3.09 -4.84 4.81
C SER A 49 -2.42 -5.51 3.60
N ALA A 50 -1.09 -5.64 3.66
CA ALA A 50 -0.33 -6.36 2.65
C ALA A 50 0.85 -7.14 3.26
N THR A 51 1.35 -8.10 2.51
CA THR A 51 2.59 -8.81 2.83
C THR A 51 3.38 -9.05 1.56
N PHE A 52 4.63 -8.63 1.55
CA PHE A 52 5.59 -9.00 0.51
C PHE A 52 6.37 -10.21 0.99
N ILE A 53 6.64 -11.14 0.07
CA ILE A 53 7.44 -12.33 0.31
C ILE A 53 8.45 -12.44 -0.84
N TRP A 54 9.73 -12.32 -0.51
CA TRP A 54 10.81 -12.41 -1.49
C TRP A 54 11.25 -13.85 -1.68
N ALA A 55 11.32 -14.29 -2.94
CA ALA A 55 11.85 -15.59 -3.33
C ALA A 55 13.34 -15.52 -3.73
N GLY A 56 13.85 -14.31 -3.97
CA GLY A 56 15.24 -14.01 -4.31
C GLY A 56 15.49 -12.51 -4.30
N CYS A 57 16.65 -12.09 -4.80
CA CYS A 57 17.06 -10.68 -4.81
C CYS A 57 16.18 -9.79 -5.72
N ASP A 58 15.54 -10.38 -6.73
CA ASP A 58 14.86 -9.68 -7.81
C ASP A 58 13.40 -10.11 -8.01
N ALA A 59 12.94 -11.15 -7.29
CA ALA A 59 11.61 -11.72 -7.48
C ALA A 59 10.89 -11.99 -6.14
N GLY A 60 9.59 -11.75 -6.13
CA GLY A 60 8.75 -11.98 -4.96
C GLY A 60 7.26 -12.06 -5.28
N THR A 61 6.46 -12.06 -4.23
CA THR A 61 5.01 -12.03 -4.29
C THR A 61 4.49 -11.01 -3.29
N MET A 62 3.52 -10.21 -3.68
CA MET A 62 2.65 -9.46 -2.77
C MET A 62 1.34 -10.21 -2.58
N LYS A 63 0.88 -10.34 -1.34
CA LYS A 63 -0.52 -10.62 -0.99
C LYS A 63 -1.11 -9.37 -0.37
N TRP A 64 -2.37 -9.08 -0.67
CA TRP A 64 -3.05 -7.89 -0.14
C TRP A 64 -4.52 -8.18 0.16
N GLN A 65 -5.06 -7.38 1.07
CA GLN A 65 -6.49 -7.29 1.35
C GLN A 65 -6.87 -5.82 1.51
N ILE A 66 -7.88 -5.37 0.79
CA ILE A 66 -8.42 -4.00 0.84
C ILE A 66 -9.94 -4.12 0.94
N GLY A 67 -10.52 -3.63 2.04
CA GLY A 67 -11.91 -3.89 2.37
C GLY A 67 -12.24 -5.40 2.34
N SER A 68 -13.21 -5.79 1.51
CA SER A 68 -13.59 -7.20 1.31
C SER A 68 -12.79 -7.92 0.20
N GLN A 69 -12.02 -7.17 -0.58
CA GLN A 69 -11.25 -7.68 -1.72
C GLN A 69 -9.89 -8.17 -1.26
N ARG A 70 -9.37 -9.19 -1.94
CA ARG A 70 -8.05 -9.78 -1.70
C ARG A 70 -7.42 -10.22 -3.00
N GLY A 71 -6.10 -10.21 -3.05
CA GLY A 71 -5.37 -10.62 -4.24
C GLY A 71 -3.92 -10.98 -3.99
N ARG A 72 -3.29 -11.40 -5.09
CA ARG A 72 -1.88 -11.77 -5.13
C ARG A 72 -1.26 -11.24 -6.42
N MET A 73 -0.06 -10.69 -6.32
CA MET A 73 0.70 -10.16 -7.45
C MET A 73 2.15 -10.64 -7.39
N ASN A 74 2.76 -10.86 -8.57
CA ASN A 74 4.19 -11.12 -8.66
C ASN A 74 4.94 -9.80 -8.59
N LEU A 75 6.05 -9.78 -7.85
CA LEU A 75 6.94 -8.62 -7.74
C LEU A 75 8.22 -8.90 -8.50
N ARG A 76 8.69 -7.89 -9.23
CA ARG A 76 10.01 -7.87 -9.85
C ARG A 76 10.72 -6.60 -9.45
N ARG A 77 11.95 -6.72 -8.95
CA ARG A 77 12.82 -5.57 -8.74
C ARG A 77 13.34 -5.12 -10.10
N LEU A 78 13.16 -3.84 -10.41
CA LEU A 78 13.70 -3.20 -11.61
C LEU A 78 15.12 -2.68 -11.36
#